data_AF-A0A2G6ESH8-F1
#
_entry.id   AF-A0A2G6ESH8-F1
#
_cell.length_a   1.000
_cell.length_b   1.000
_cell.length_c   1.000
_cell.angle_alpha   90.00
_cell.angle_beta   90.00
_cell.angle_gamma   90.00
#
_symmetry.space_group_name_H-M   'P 1'
#
loop_
_entity.id
_entity.type
_entity.pdbx_description
1 polymer ?
#
loop_
_entity_poly.entity_id
_entity_poly.type
_entity_poly.pdbx_seq_one_letter_code
_entity_poly.pdbx_strand_id
1 'polypeptide(L)'
;LPPRAESVDESHLTDLIEQGYITIEPMVYEDFLPVSAAGIFQSNLGDDEQKSYDGSSNQALFERDLGQKVHDLTAWYEEIQQRSIVNCLKQLNQS
;
A
#
# COMPACT_ATOMS: atom_id res chain seq x y z
N LEU A 1 4.25 -3.76 30.13
CA LEU A 1 2.90 -4.35 30.28
C LEU A 1 1.94 -3.31 29.72
N PRO A 2 1.10 -3.63 28.73
CA PRO A 2 0.16 -2.66 28.17
C PRO A 2 -0.69 -2.03 29.28
N PRO A 3 -1.14 -0.77 29.12
CA PRO A 3 -1.92 -0.07 30.12
C PRO A 3 -3.14 -0.92 30.52
N ARG A 4 -3.15 -1.35 31.78
CA ARG A 4 -3.94 -2.50 32.25
C ARG A 4 -5.39 -2.13 32.63
N ALA A 5 -6.05 -1.22 31.91
CA ALA A 5 -7.38 -0.74 32.33
C ALA A 5 -8.36 -0.34 31.22
N GLU A 6 -7.96 -0.16 29.96
CA GLU A 6 -8.87 0.30 28.90
C GLU A 6 -8.65 -0.46 27.60
N SER A 7 -9.73 -0.77 26.87
CA SER A 7 -9.64 -1.41 25.56
C SER A 7 -8.90 -0.48 24.59
N VAL A 8 -7.83 -0.97 23.98
CA VAL A 8 -7.08 -0.21 22.98
C VAL A 8 -7.78 -0.25 21.63
N ASP A 9 -7.75 0.87 20.93
CA ASP A 9 -8.28 1.03 19.57
C ASP A 9 -7.27 1.82 18.70
N GLU A 10 -7.66 2.14 17.47
CA GLU A 10 -6.78 2.84 16.52
C GLU A 10 -6.32 4.23 17.00
N SER A 11 -7.07 4.90 17.88
CA SER A 11 -6.65 6.20 18.42
C SER A 11 -5.39 6.12 19.28
N HIS A 12 -5.08 4.92 19.80
CA HIS A 12 -3.91 4.64 20.62
C HIS A 12 -2.70 4.19 19.81
N LEU A 13 -2.82 4.03 18.48
CA LEU A 13 -1.80 3.40 17.64
C LEU A 13 -0.44 4.10 17.76
N THR A 14 -0.43 5.43 17.65
CA THR A 14 0.79 6.25 17.77
C THR A 14 1.48 6.03 19.11
N ASP A 15 0.74 6.13 20.22
CA ASP A 15 1.29 5.98 21.57
C ASP A 15 1.84 4.58 21.81
N LEU A 16 1.15 3.54 21.30
CA LEU A 16 1.58 2.15 21.41
C LEU A 16 2.85 1.86 20.59
N ILE A 17 3.03 2.54 19.45
CA ILE A 17 4.28 2.49 18.67
C ILE A 17 5.41 3.19 19.44
N GLU A 18 5.18 4.40 19.95
CA GLU A 18 6.19 5.16 20.70
C GLU A 18 6.65 4.43 21.98
N GLN A 19 5.73 3.73 22.64
CA GLN A 19 6.01 2.92 23.83
C GLN A 19 6.64 1.54 23.51
N GLY A 20 6.76 1.18 22.23
CA GLY A 20 7.35 -0.08 21.78
C GLY A 20 6.45 -1.31 21.96
N TYR A 21 5.15 -1.14 22.18
CA TYR A 21 4.18 -2.24 22.21
C TYR A 21 3.81 -2.72 20.80
N ILE A 22 3.90 -1.83 19.81
CA ILE A 22 3.68 -2.12 18.39
C ILE A 22 4.96 -1.78 17.63
N THR A 23 5.35 -2.65 16.70
CA THR A 23 6.43 -2.39 15.75
C THR A 23 5.85 -2.33 14.34
N ILE A 24 6.39 -1.43 13.51
CA ILE A 24 5.99 -1.30 12.11
C ILE A 24 7.02 -2.00 11.24
N GLU A 25 6.53 -2.84 10.33
CA GLU A 25 7.34 -3.44 9.28
C GLU A 25 6.91 -2.87 7.91
N PRO A 26 7.85 -2.45 7.05
CA PRO A 26 7.51 -1.99 5.70
C PRO A 26 6.84 -3.11 4.89
N MET A 27 5.76 -2.76 4.19
CA MET A 27 5.14 -3.67 3.24
C MET A 27 5.98 -3.79 1.97
N VAL A 28 6.15 -5.00 1.46
CA VAL A 28 6.85 -5.27 0.20
C VAL A 28 6.01 -4.75 -0.96
N TYR A 29 6.65 -4.02 -1.87
CA TYR A 29 6.03 -3.58 -3.10
C TYR A 29 6.08 -4.73 -4.13
N GLU A 30 4.91 -5.27 -4.46
CA GLU A 30 4.73 -6.44 -5.35
C GLU A 30 4.31 -6.07 -6.78
N ASP A 31 4.40 -4.80 -7.17
CA ASP A 31 4.03 -4.34 -8.51
C ASP A 31 5.23 -3.73 -9.26
N PHE A 32 4.98 -3.25 -10.47
CA PHE A 32 5.96 -2.64 -11.35
C PHE A 32 5.95 -1.11 -11.22
N LEU A 33 7.11 -0.51 -11.42
CA LEU A 33 7.23 0.93 -11.47
C LEU A 33 6.38 1.50 -12.64
N PRO A 34 5.72 2.65 -12.45
CA PRO A 34 4.90 3.23 -13.49
C PRO A 34 5.74 3.65 -14.69
N VAL A 35 5.12 3.70 -15.87
CA VAL A 35 5.78 4.06 -17.14
C VAL A 35 6.46 5.43 -17.07
N SER A 36 5.93 6.39 -16.30
CA SER A 36 6.57 7.70 -16.10
C SER A 36 7.91 7.63 -15.35
N ALA A 37 8.12 6.60 -14.53
CA ALA A 37 9.41 6.36 -13.88
C ALA A 37 10.46 5.91 -14.90
N ALA A 38 10.05 5.37 -16.06
CA ALA A 38 10.98 5.01 -17.13
C ALA A 38 11.86 6.18 -17.57
N GLY A 39 11.42 7.45 -17.45
CA GLY A 39 12.25 8.62 -17.76
C GLY A 39 13.49 8.77 -16.87
N ILE A 40 13.41 8.37 -15.59
CA ILE A 40 14.58 8.37 -14.69
C ILE A 40 15.53 7.22 -15.05
N PHE A 41 14.99 6.05 -15.43
CA PHE A 41 15.78 4.89 -15.85
C PHE A 41 16.27 4.98 -17.31
N GLN A 42 15.63 5.75 -18.18
CA GLN A 42 16.00 5.99 -19.58
C GLN A 42 17.24 6.88 -19.71
N SER A 43 17.48 7.76 -18.73
CA SER A 43 18.75 8.50 -18.65
C SER A 43 19.99 7.57 -18.61
N ASN A 44 19.81 6.31 -18.18
CA ASN A 44 20.84 5.27 -18.20
C ASN A 44 20.86 4.42 -19.49
N LEU A 45 19.87 4.57 -20.39
CA LEU A 45 19.65 3.69 -21.56
C LEU A 45 19.71 4.39 -22.93
N GLY A 46 19.83 5.73 -22.97
CA GLY A 46 20.36 6.44 -24.14
C GLY A 46 19.42 6.73 -25.31
N ASP A 47 18.11 6.46 -25.19
CA ASP A 47 17.13 6.82 -26.23
C ASP A 47 16.03 7.74 -25.66
N ASP A 48 16.02 8.98 -26.17
CA ASP A 48 15.08 10.05 -25.86
C ASP A 48 13.80 9.91 -26.69
N GLU A 49 12.82 9.12 -26.25
CA GLU A 49 11.45 9.24 -26.74
C GLU A 49 10.44 9.30 -25.58
N GLN A 50 10.08 10.52 -25.18
CA GLN A 50 8.94 10.77 -24.28
C GLN A 50 7.62 10.61 -25.06
N LYS A 51 6.99 9.44 -24.92
CA LYS A 51 5.59 9.28 -25.33
C LYS A 51 4.68 9.67 -24.18
N SER A 52 3.92 10.75 -24.36
CA SER A 52 2.85 11.14 -23.44
C SER A 52 1.73 10.09 -23.53
N TYR A 53 1.49 9.35 -22.45
CA TYR A 53 0.41 8.37 -22.36
C TYR A 53 -0.81 9.01 -21.71
N ASP A 54 -1.89 9.12 -22.47
CA ASP A 54 -3.19 9.55 -21.96
C ASP A 54 -3.88 8.35 -21.30
N GLY A 55 -3.85 8.28 -19.96
CA GLY A 55 -4.02 7.03 -19.19
C GLY A 55 -5.44 6.48 -19.09
N SER A 56 -6.49 7.29 -19.22
CA SER A 56 -7.87 6.83 -18.92
C SER A 56 -8.54 6.09 -20.07
N SER A 57 -8.25 6.48 -21.32
CA SER A 57 -8.82 5.87 -22.53
C SER A 57 -8.40 4.41 -22.69
N ASN A 58 -7.17 4.08 -22.30
CA ASN A 58 -6.59 2.77 -22.56
C ASN A 58 -6.96 1.71 -21.51
N GLN A 59 -7.23 2.10 -20.25
CA GLN A 59 -7.59 1.15 -19.21
C GLN A 59 -8.92 0.44 -19.50
N ALA A 60 -9.96 1.18 -19.92
CA ALA A 60 -11.26 0.57 -20.21
C ALA A 60 -11.21 -0.43 -21.37
N LEU A 61 -10.39 -0.13 -22.40
CA LEU A 61 -10.16 -1.06 -23.51
C LEU A 61 -9.34 -2.28 -23.05
N PHE A 62 -8.31 -2.05 -22.24
CA PHE A 62 -7.51 -3.12 -21.66
C PHE A 62 -8.35 -4.06 -20.79
N GLU A 63 -9.19 -3.54 -19.90
CA GLU A 63 -10.09 -4.33 -19.04
C GLU A 63 -11.14 -5.10 -19.85
N ARG A 64 -11.66 -4.48 -20.93
CA ARG A 64 -12.56 -5.17 -21.86
C ARG A 64 -11.88 -6.38 -22.50
N ASP A 65 -10.66 -6.20 -23.00
CA ASP A 65 -9.92 -7.25 -23.71
C ASP A 65 -9.35 -8.30 -22.74
N LEU A 66 -9.03 -7.90 -21.51
CA LEU A 66 -8.67 -8.79 -20.39
C LEU A 66 -9.88 -9.59 -19.87
N GLY A 67 -11.11 -9.08 -20.07
CA GLY A 67 -12.36 -9.69 -19.62
C GLY A 67 -12.71 -9.43 -18.15
N GLN A 68 -11.94 -8.59 -17.45
CA GLN A 68 -12.15 -8.23 -16.06
C GLN A 68 -11.50 -6.88 -15.73
N LYS A 69 -11.93 -6.28 -14.61
CA LYS A 69 -11.32 -5.05 -14.11
C LYS A 69 -9.95 -5.31 -13.51
N VAL A 70 -9.05 -4.35 -13.68
CA VAL A 70 -7.77 -4.36 -12.96
C VAL A 70 -8.04 -4.00 -11.50
N HIS A 71 -7.28 -4.60 -10.59
CA HIS A 71 -7.38 -4.28 -9.17
C HIS A 71 -6.89 -2.85 -8.89
N ASP A 72 -7.56 -2.16 -7.98
CA ASP A 72 -7.02 -0.94 -7.39
C ASP A 72 -5.92 -1.33 -6.41
N LEU A 73 -4.68 -1.15 -6.86
CA LEU A 73 -3.49 -1.50 -6.09
C LEU A 73 -3.40 -0.73 -4.77
N THR A 74 -3.79 0.54 -4.76
CA THR A 74 -3.75 1.37 -3.56
C THR A 74 -4.75 0.85 -2.53
N ALA A 75 -5.98 0.59 -2.95
CA ALA A 75 -7.01 0.02 -2.09
C ALA A 75 -6.59 -1.37 -1.55
N TRP A 76 -5.90 -2.17 -2.37
CA TRP A 76 -5.40 -3.48 -1.95
C TRP A 76 -4.35 -3.37 -0.83
N TYR A 77 -3.39 -2.45 -0.96
CA TYR A 77 -2.39 -2.23 0.09
C TYR A 77 -3.01 -1.62 1.36
N GLU A 78 -3.97 -0.70 1.22
CA GLU A 78 -4.72 -0.16 2.36
C GLU A 78 -5.47 -1.26 3.12
N GLU A 79 -6.10 -2.20 2.42
CA GLU A 79 -6.79 -3.34 3.04
C GLU A 79 -5.81 -4.26 3.80
N ILE A 80 -4.61 -4.50 3.26
CA ILE A 80 -3.57 -5.26 3.95
C ILE A 80 -3.14 -4.56 5.25
N GLN A 81 -2.88 -3.25 5.18
CA GLN A 81 -2.50 -2.45 6.35
C GLN A 81 -3.59 -2.50 7.42
N GLN A 82 -4.84 -2.26 7.04
CA GLN A 82 -5.97 -2.24 7.98
C GLN A 82 -6.20 -3.60 8.65
N ARG A 83 -6.10 -4.70 7.90
CA ARG A 83 -6.17 -6.05 8.48
C ARG A 83 -5.06 -6.29 9.50
N SER A 84 -3.85 -5.82 9.23
CA SER A 84 -2.73 -5.92 10.17
C SER A 84 -3.01 -5.16 11.47
N ILE A 85 -3.47 -3.91 11.38
CA ILE A 85 -3.81 -3.06 12.53
C ILE A 85 -4.91 -3.72 13.39
N VAL A 86 -6.00 -4.14 12.77
CA VAL A 86 -7.14 -4.78 13.47
C VAL A 86 -6.68 -6.04 14.20
N ASN A 87 -5.87 -6.88 13.56
CA ASN A 87 -5.35 -8.10 14.20
C ASN A 87 -4.41 -7.78 15.37
N CYS A 88 -3.55 -6.77 15.23
CA CYS A 88 -2.64 -6.33 16.28
C CYS A 88 -3.41 -5.82 17.51
N LEU A 89 -4.38 -4.91 17.32
CA LEU A 89 -5.21 -4.36 18.41
C LEU A 89 -6.04 -5.45 19.08
N LYS A 90 -6.58 -6.39 18.30
CA LYS A 90 -7.28 -7.56 18.85
C LYS A 90 -6.38 -8.39 19.75
N GLN A 91 -5.13 -8.64 19.35
CA GLN A 91 -4.16 -9.39 20.15
C GLN A 91 -3.80 -8.66 21.45
N LEU A 92 -3.61 -7.34 21.38
CA LEU A 92 -3.31 -6.51 22.55
C LEU A 92 -4.47 -6.48 23.56
N ASN A 93 -5.72 -6.43 23.09
CA ASN A 93 -6.91 -6.48 23.93
C ASN A 93 -7.21 -7.86 24.55
N GLN A 94 -6.55 -8.91 24.07
CA GLN A 94 -6.70 -10.28 24.57
C GLN A 94 -5.61 -10.70 25.57
N SER A 95 -4.61 -9.83 25.79
CA SER A 95 -3.43 -10.11 26.62
C SER A 95 -3.56 -9.49 28.02
#